data_AF-A0A536T5I6-F1
#
_entry.id   AF-A0A536T5I6-F1
#
_cell.length_a   1.000
_cell.length_b   1.000
_cell.length_c   1.000
_cell.angle_alpha   90.00
_cell.angle_beta   90.00
_cell.angle_gamma   90.00
#
_symmetry.space_group_name_H-M   'P 1'
#
loop_
_entity.id
_entity.type
_entity.pdbx_description
1 polymer ?
#
loop_
_entity_poly.entity_id
_entity_poly.type
_entity_poly.pdbx_seq_one_letter_code
_entity_poly.pdbx_strand_id
1 'polypeptide(L)'
;VTVTAKSADKTLFLVEVAQAGIFEIRGVPMADMQPIMGIHCPNVLFPYVRETIADAISRAGFAPVHLDPINFELLYQQQLANLQQQPAASPVPS
;
A
#
# COMPACT_ATOMS: atom_id res chain seq x y z
N VAL A 1 1.58 -4.25 3.61
CA VAL A 1 0.82 -5.21 2.77
C VAL A 1 0.74 -6.51 3.53
N THR A 2 -0.46 -7.08 3.66
CA THR A 2 -0.71 -8.28 4.45
C THR A 2 -1.33 -9.35 3.57
N VAL A 3 -0.80 -10.56 3.62
CA VAL A 3 -1.28 -11.73 2.91
C VAL A 3 -1.62 -12.81 3.92
N THR A 4 -2.85 -13.31 3.85
CA THR A 4 -3.34 -14.37 4.71
C THR A 4 -3.89 -15.50 3.85
N ALA A 5 -3.35 -16.70 4.03
CA ALA A 5 -3.88 -17.92 3.42
C ALA A 5 -4.59 -18.78 4.45
N LYS A 6 -5.81 -19.22 4.12
CA LYS A 6 -6.63 -20.09 4.99
C LYS A 6 -7.05 -21.34 4.23
N SER A 7 -7.17 -22.44 4.95
CA SER A 7 -7.82 -23.68 4.49
C SER A 7 -8.89 -24.06 5.50
N ALA A 8 -10.16 -24.04 5.06
CA ALA A 8 -11.31 -24.04 5.96
C ALA A 8 -11.12 -22.98 7.07
N ASP A 9 -11.25 -23.36 8.34
CA ASP A 9 -11.13 -22.44 9.48
C ASP A 9 -9.70 -22.30 10.04
N LYS A 10 -8.70 -22.86 9.35
CA LYS A 10 -7.29 -22.81 9.79
C LYS A 10 -6.48 -21.87 8.91
N THR A 11 -5.79 -20.93 9.55
CA THR A 11 -4.76 -20.11 8.91
C THR A 11 -3.54 -20.98 8.62
N LEU A 12 -3.13 -21.04 7.35
CA LEU A 12 -1.92 -21.74 6.93
C LEU A 12 -0.69 -20.85 7.16
N PHE A 13 -0.76 -19.59 6.71
CA PHE A 13 0.25 -18.59 6.96
C PHE A 13 -0.34 -17.17 6.93
N LEU A 14 0.38 -16.25 7.58
CA LEU A 14 0.17 -14.81 7.53
C LEU A 14 1.54 -14.16 7.32
N VAL A 15 1.64 -13.32 6.30
CA VAL A 15 2.84 -12.55 5.98
C VAL A 15 2.47 -11.09 5.91
N GLU A 16 3.21 -10.26 6.65
CA GLU A 16 3.08 -8.81 6.60
C GLU A 16 4.41 -8.17 6.22
N VAL A 17 4.35 -7.27 5.24
CA VAL A 17 5.52 -6.54 4.75
C VAL A 17 5.24 -5.05 4.79
N ALA A 18 6.13 -4.31 5.44
CA ALA A 18 6.21 -2.86 5.40
C ALA A 18 7.49 -2.48 4.64
N GLN A 19 7.32 -1.90 3.44
CA GLN A 19 8.43 -1.47 2.60
C GLN A 19 8.54 0.05 2.64
N ALA A 20 9.77 0.54 2.75
CA ALA A 20 10.08 1.96 2.76
C ALA A 20 11.16 2.31 1.73
N GLY A 21 11.24 3.59 1.38
CA GLY A 21 12.28 4.15 0.53
C GLY A 21 12.49 5.63 0.84
N ILE A 22 13.71 6.11 0.62
CA ILE A 22 14.05 7.53 0.72
C ILE A 22 13.99 8.12 -0.69
N PHE A 23 13.17 9.15 -0.87
CA PHE A 23 12.95 9.80 -2.16
C PHE A 23 13.40 11.25 -2.08
N GLU A 24 14.28 11.64 -2.99
CA GLU A 24 14.59 13.04 -3.21
C GLU A 24 13.74 13.57 -4.36
N ILE A 25 12.94 14.61 -4.08
CA ILE A 25 12.04 15.25 -5.05
C ILE A 25 12.47 16.72 -5.18
N ARG A 26 12.86 17.13 -6.39
CA ARG A 26 13.34 18.48 -6.69
C ARG A 26 12.59 19.04 -7.90
N GLY A 27 12.35 20.36 -7.90
CA GLY A 27 11.80 21.07 -9.06
C GLY A 27 10.32 20.79 -9.34
N VAL A 28 9.56 20.28 -8.36
CA VAL A 28 8.14 19.95 -8.51
C VAL A 28 7.27 20.98 -7.76
N PRO A 29 6.18 21.48 -8.36
CA PRO A 29 5.20 22.30 -7.66
C PRO A 29 4.59 21.59 -6.45
N MET A 30 4.27 22.33 -5.39
CA MET A 30 3.68 21.74 -4.17
C MET A 30 2.35 21.02 -4.43
N ALA A 31 1.58 21.47 -5.43
CA ALA A 31 0.31 20.83 -5.83
C ALA A 31 0.50 19.38 -6.31
N ASP A 32 1.65 19.06 -6.89
CA ASP A 32 1.95 17.74 -7.46
C ASP A 32 2.65 16.81 -6.46
N MET A 33 3.02 17.32 -5.28
CA MET A 33 3.73 16.54 -4.26
C MET A 33 2.88 15.38 -3.71
N GLN A 34 1.59 15.61 -3.46
CA GLN A 34 0.71 14.55 -2.96
C GLN A 34 0.54 13.38 -3.95
N PRO A 35 0.25 13.61 -5.24
CA PRO A 35 0.24 12.54 -6.24
C PRO A 35 1.56 11.77 -6.30
N ILE A 36 2.71 12.45 -6.21
CA ILE A 36 4.01 11.77 -6.18
C ILE A 36 4.12 10.82 -4.99
N MET A 37 3.78 11.29 -3.78
CA MET A 37 3.83 10.47 -2.58
C MET A 37 2.80 9.34 -2.59
N GLY A 38 1.59 9.58 -3.11
CA GLY A 38 0.46 8.65 -3.10
C GLY A 38 0.46 7.63 -4.23
N ILE A 39 1.15 7.91 -5.34
CA ILE A 39 1.12 7.09 -6.55
C ILE A 39 2.52 6.68 -6.98
N HIS A 40 3.42 7.63 -7.21
CA HIS A 40 4.74 7.34 -7.79
C HIS A 40 5.65 6.60 -6.81
N CYS A 41 5.82 7.11 -5.58
CA CYS A 41 6.62 6.45 -4.56
C CYS A 41 6.16 5.00 -4.30
N PRO A 42 4.87 4.70 -4.05
CA PRO A 42 4.44 3.33 -3.82
C PRO A 42 4.56 2.44 -5.06
N ASN A 43 4.39 2.97 -6.29
CA ASN A 43 4.68 2.22 -7.52
C ASN A 43 6.14 1.75 -7.58
N VAL A 44 7.09 2.60 -7.18
CA VAL A 44 8.51 2.23 -7.12
C VAL A 44 8.77 1.16 -6.06
N LEU A 45 8.09 1.24 -4.90
CA LEU A 45 8.26 0.28 -3.81
C LEU A 45 7.57 -1.07 -4.05
N PHE A 46 6.49 -1.09 -4.83
CA PHE A 46 5.61 -2.25 -4.95
C PHE A 46 6.28 -3.53 -5.50
N PRO A 47 7.17 -3.49 -6.50
CA PRO A 47 7.91 -4.67 -6.95
C PRO A 47 8.70 -5.35 -5.83
N TYR A 48 9.32 -4.58 -4.94
CA TYR A 48 10.08 -5.10 -3.80
C TYR A 48 9.18 -5.75 -2.75
N VAL A 49 8.00 -5.17 -2.50
CA VAL A 49 6.98 -5.78 -1.63
C VAL A 49 6.54 -7.13 -2.21
N ARG A 50 6.25 -7.18 -3.52
CA ARG A 50 5.84 -8.40 -4.23
C ARG A 50 6.88 -9.50 -4.13
N GLU A 51 8.14 -9.16 -4.39
CA GLU A 51 9.25 -10.09 -4.29
C GLU A 51 9.40 -10.61 -2.86
N THR A 52 9.43 -9.71 -1.87
CA THR A 52 9.59 -10.06 -0.44
C THR A 52 8.51 -11.03 0.03
N ILE A 53 7.26 -10.82 -0.39
CA ILE A 53 6.15 -11.73 -0.05
C ILE A 53 6.33 -13.10 -0.69
N ALA A 54 6.60 -13.15 -1.99
CA ALA A 54 6.77 -14.41 -2.72
C ALA A 54 7.94 -15.23 -2.13
N ASP A 55 9.05 -14.57 -1.86
CA ASP A 55 10.25 -15.13 -1.27
C ASP A 55 10.03 -15.63 0.17
N ALA A 56 9.36 -14.84 1.02
CA ALA A 56 9.01 -15.27 2.38
C ALA A 56 8.13 -16.52 2.40
N ILE A 57 7.12 -16.58 1.52
CA ILE A 57 6.22 -17.73 1.40
C ILE A 57 6.95 -18.96 0.84
N SER A 58 7.80 -18.77 -0.17
CA SER A 58 8.60 -19.84 -0.75
C SER A 58 9.58 -20.44 0.26
N ARG A 59 10.24 -19.61 1.10
CA ARG A 59 11.11 -20.10 2.18
C ARG A 59 10.38 -20.88 3.26
N ALA A 60 9.09 -20.61 3.46
CA ALA A 60 8.24 -21.38 4.36
C ALA A 60 7.79 -22.73 3.75
N GLY A 61 8.23 -23.08 2.53
CA GLY A 61 7.92 -24.34 1.86
C GLY A 61 6.58 -24.37 1.13
N PHE A 62 5.89 -23.23 1.04
CA PHE A 62 4.64 -23.10 0.30
C PHE A 62 4.89 -22.66 -1.14
N ALA A 63 3.90 -22.88 -2.02
CA ALA A 63 3.93 -22.30 -3.36
C ALA A 63 3.96 -20.76 -3.25
N PRO A 64 4.82 -20.07 -4.02
CA PRO A 64 4.95 -18.62 -3.94
C PRO A 64 3.63 -17.95 -4.32
N VAL A 65 3.27 -16.91 -3.58
CA VAL A 65 2.12 -16.05 -3.93
C VAL A 65 2.61 -14.84 -4.70
N HIS A 66 2.11 -14.67 -5.91
CA HIS A 66 2.34 -13.48 -6.70
C HIS A 66 1.15 -12.54 -6.54
N LEU A 67 1.39 -11.36 -5.97
CA LEU A 67 0.33 -10.35 -5.91
C LEU A 67 0.01 -9.83 -7.30
N ASP A 68 -1.25 -9.50 -7.53
CA ASP A 68 -1.65 -8.80 -8.74
C ASP A 68 -1.07 -7.37 -8.78
N PRO A 69 -0.90 -6.78 -9.97
CA PRO A 69 -0.58 -5.36 -10.08
C PRO A 69 -1.61 -4.49 -9.33
N ILE A 70 -1.13 -3.47 -8.62
CA ILE A 70 -1.99 -2.48 -7.96
C ILE A 70 -2.11 -1.24 -8.84
N ASN A 71 -3.33 -0.72 -9.00
CA ASN A 71 -3.57 0.58 -9.62
C ASN A 71 -3.55 1.68 -8.54
N PHE A 72 -2.38 2.25 -8.28
CA PHE A 72 -2.22 3.29 -7.25
C PHE A 72 -2.91 4.62 -7.60
N GLU A 73 -3.10 4.92 -8.88
CA GLU A 73 -3.86 6.11 -9.32
C GLU A 73 -5.32 6.01 -8.83
N LEU A 74 -5.96 4.88 -9.08
CA LEU A 74 -7.32 4.62 -8.63
C LEU A 74 -7.44 4.66 -7.10
N LEU A 75 -6.47 4.08 -6.38
CA LEU A 75 -6.45 4.11 -4.92
C LEU A 75 -6.31 5.54 -4.37
N TYR A 76 -5.43 6.34 -4.98
CA TYR A 76 -5.24 7.74 -4.59
C TYR A 76 -6.51 8.57 -4.81
N GLN A 77 -7.18 8.39 -5.96
CA GLN A 77 -8.46 9.06 -6.25
C GLN A 77 -9.55 8.68 -5.25
N GLN A 78 -9.66 7.38 -4.89
CA GLN A 78 -10.59 6.93 -3.86
C GLN A 78 -10.28 7.56 -2.49
N GLN A 79 -9.01 7.67 -2.13
CA GLN A 79 -8.60 8.32 -0.89
C GLN A 79 -9.01 9.80 -0.84
N LEU A 80 -8.80 10.55 -1.94
CA LEU A 80 -9.22 11.95 -2.04
C LEU A 80 -10.75 12.11 -1.94
N ALA A 81 -11.52 11.24 -2.60
CA ALA A 81 -12.98 11.27 -2.52
C ALA A 81 -13.48 11.01 -1.08
N ASN A 82 -12.85 10.08 -0.36
CA ASN A 82 -13.19 9.79 1.04
C ASN A 82 -12.91 10.98 1.97
N LEU A 83 -11.78 11.69 1.78
CA LEU A 83 -11.42 12.89 2.54
C LEU A 83 -12.42 14.03 2.36
N GLN A 84 -13.03 14.14 1.17
CA GLN A 84 -14.05 15.15 0.89
C GLN A 84 -15.42 14.79 1.48
N GLN A 85 -15.66 13.52 1.81
CA GLN A 85 -16.91 13.01 2.37
C GLN A 85 -16.92 12.97 3.90
N GLN A 86 -15.80 13.19 4.59
CA GLN A 86 -15.78 13.37 6.04
C GLN A 86 -16.26 14.79 6.40
N PRO A 87 -17.42 14.96 7.07
CA PRO A 87 -17.81 16.26 7.60
C PRO A 87 -16.77 16.71 8.62
N ALA A 88 -16.33 17.97 8.53
CA ALA A 88 -15.49 18.61 9.53
C ALA A 88 -16.11 18.37 10.92
N ALA A 89 -15.40 17.63 11.78
CA ALA A 89 -15.80 17.46 13.17
C ALA A 89 -16.01 18.85 13.79
N SER A 90 -17.24 19.13 14.18
CA SER A 90 -17.69 20.42 14.70
C SER A 90 -16.78 20.93 15.81
N PRO A 91 -16.41 22.22 15.83
CA PRO A 91 -15.60 22.78 16.90
C PRO A 91 -16.37 22.68 18.23
N VAL A 92 -15.70 22.14 19.24
CA VAL A 92 -16.20 22.03 20.62
C VAL A 92 -16.47 23.46 21.15
N PRO A 93 -17.71 23.81 21.54
CA PRO A 93 -17.99 25.11 22.16
C PRO A 93 -17.40 25.17 23.58
N SER A 94 -16.87 26.34 23.92
CA SER A 94 -16.18 26.68 25.18
C SER A 94 -17.09 26.64 26.40
#